data_AF-A0A552IQ07-F1
#
_entry.id   AF-A0A552IQ07-F1
#
_cell.length_a   1.000
_cell.length_b   1.000
_cell.length_c   1.000
_cell.angle_alpha   90.00
_cell.angle_beta   90.00
_cell.angle_gamma   90.00
#
_symmetry.space_group_name_H-M   'P 1'
#
loop_
_entity.id
_entity.type
_entity.pdbx_description
1 polymer ?
#
loop_
_entity_poly.entity_id
_entity_poly.type
_entity_poly.pdbx_seq_one_letter_code
_entity_poly.pdbx_strand_id
1 'polypeptide(L)'
;MCILAVTFLIDKESKPMTIAYKTLKKSLPIGVFSATFLVALTSQPSSAFTVEFPVNPVPIGAFNKWVPQELYTLGGNVNWTVDLNPAFIPRISAEADRNAFKAFLDNSIFGKAVADGGLGWTFNLKPVDTLKGTFNIQNYYACAPTTECGKERATDPVFPIPARKNGVGAFLDLTLSYDPKANGQPKDAPTGLSFHWIQQIMNNHKANVKHGVNDNKIDILAGQTDNPYYDSGFAANTTTFIDRPYRGDPGEAHQFNFNLFLVNQIAEKTVDIYDGINWGWTNSCKLPQPKPKGLSLFAEADASGSCLDFGDAPDSYQTLLASDGPRYQEGELQLLGQLWDSEKDGQPTPLADGDDINGGCQGCNIDPDDEDGVIFGDSWVDVTFNISRPDPNPYQLRAWWDTNYNGVFDHTSELYIDDLLTLAPGIFTKRYNLGFNPKADGLYSRFRLTWDPLDLDVKPFGEYYSKADCNTTDAAAGNCVSHGEVEDYVHVPEPSSIFGLLAFTGLGLMGLRKKR
;
A
#
# COMPACT_ATOMS: atom_id res chain seq x y z
N MET A 1 24.71 55.66 9.02
CA MET A 1 24.76 55.62 7.54
C MET A 1 25.56 54.37 7.17
N CYS A 2 24.90 53.23 7.04
CA CYS A 2 25.54 51.99 6.58
C CYS A 2 25.36 51.94 5.06
N ILE A 3 26.45 51.93 4.31
CA ILE A 3 26.44 51.67 2.87
C ILE A 3 26.49 50.15 2.73
N LEU A 4 25.36 49.56 2.33
CA LEU A 4 25.33 48.16 1.91
C LEU A 4 25.92 48.11 0.49
N ALA A 5 27.16 47.64 0.36
CA ALA A 5 27.75 47.37 -0.95
C ALA A 5 27.18 46.04 -1.45
N VAL A 6 26.24 46.10 -2.39
CA VAL A 6 25.74 44.92 -3.10
C VAL A 6 26.45 44.86 -4.46
N THR A 7 27.30 43.85 -4.65
CA THR A 7 27.95 43.59 -5.94
C THR A 7 27.05 42.66 -6.76
N PHE A 8 26.57 43.13 -7.91
CA PHE A 8 25.82 42.30 -8.86
C PHE A 8 26.75 41.86 -10.00
N LEU A 9 26.78 40.57 -10.31
CA LEU A 9 27.27 40.07 -11.59
C LEU A 9 26.06 39.99 -12.52
N ILE A 10 26.02 40.85 -13.54
CA ILE A 10 24.95 40.89 -14.54
C ILE A 10 25.52 40.28 -15.83
N ASP A 11 24.88 39.22 -16.32
CA ASP A 11 25.14 38.68 -17.66
C ASP A 11 24.54 39.63 -18.72
N LYS A 12 25.26 39.82 -19.83
CA LYS A 12 25.15 40.99 -20.73
C LYS A 12 23.92 40.99 -21.63
N GLU A 13 22.98 40.04 -21.49
CA GLU A 13 21.83 39.88 -22.41
C GLU A 13 20.43 40.02 -21.77
N SER A 14 20.30 40.25 -20.46
CA SER A 14 18.96 40.46 -19.87
C SER A 14 18.51 41.94 -19.92
N LYS A 15 17.30 42.18 -20.48
CA LYS A 15 16.64 43.50 -20.52
C LYS A 15 16.48 44.12 -19.11
N PRO A 16 16.52 45.46 -18.96
CA PRO A 16 16.48 46.11 -17.65
C PRO A 16 15.12 45.94 -16.97
N MET A 17 15.14 45.50 -15.71
CA MET A 17 13.96 45.43 -14.83
C MET A 17 14.04 46.52 -13.76
N THR A 18 12.94 47.24 -13.55
CA THR A 18 12.82 48.27 -12.49
C THR A 18 12.50 47.61 -11.15
N ILE A 19 13.39 47.72 -10.17
CA ILE A 19 13.17 47.24 -8.80
C ILE A 19 12.63 48.40 -7.95
N ALA A 20 11.44 48.24 -7.37
CA ALA A 20 10.92 49.13 -6.34
C ALA A 20 11.30 48.58 -4.95
N TYR A 21 11.99 49.38 -4.13
CA TYR A 21 12.24 49.04 -2.72
C TYR A 21 11.37 49.90 -1.80
N LYS A 22 10.87 49.30 -0.72
CA LYS A 22 10.11 49.99 0.34
C LYS A 22 10.97 50.01 1.60
N THR A 23 11.40 51.20 2.04
CA THR A 23 12.31 51.36 3.18
C THR A 23 11.59 51.09 4.50
N LEU A 24 11.96 50.01 5.20
CA LEU A 24 11.53 49.76 6.59
C LEU A 24 12.47 50.51 7.55
N LYS A 25 11.96 51.54 8.23
CA LYS A 25 12.66 52.22 9.34
C LYS A 25 12.32 51.51 10.65
N LYS A 26 13.23 50.68 11.18
CA LYS A 26 13.33 50.40 12.62
C LYS A 26 14.79 50.16 13.00
N SER A 27 15.23 50.85 14.03
CA SER A 27 16.59 50.87 14.58
C SER A 27 16.90 49.58 15.34
N LEU A 28 17.95 48.86 14.95
CA LEU A 28 18.54 47.74 15.70
C LEU A 28 20.08 47.89 15.72
N PRO A 29 20.76 47.40 16.78
CA PRO A 29 22.15 47.72 17.10
C PRO A 29 23.17 47.06 16.16
N ILE A 30 24.34 47.68 16.10
CA ILE A 30 25.43 47.44 15.15
C ILE A 30 26.08 46.07 15.39
N GLY A 31 25.97 45.18 14.40
CA GLY A 31 26.74 43.94 14.27
C GLY A 31 26.99 43.66 12.79
N VAL A 32 28.24 43.41 12.41
CA VAL A 32 28.61 43.10 11.02
C VAL A 32 28.29 41.63 10.74
N PHE A 33 27.20 41.37 10.02
CA PHE A 33 26.91 40.07 9.44
C PHE A 33 27.21 40.13 7.94
N SER A 34 28.21 39.39 7.47
CA SER A 34 28.30 39.03 6.05
C SER A 34 27.47 37.77 5.84
N ALA A 35 26.30 37.92 5.19
CA ALA A 35 25.55 36.79 4.67
C ALA A 35 25.79 36.72 3.16
N THR A 36 26.50 35.70 2.70
CA THR A 36 26.60 35.40 1.28
C THR A 36 25.30 34.73 0.86
N PHE A 37 24.41 35.49 0.23
CA PHE A 37 23.14 34.98 -0.29
C PHE A 37 23.35 34.53 -1.74
N LEU A 38 23.50 33.22 -1.94
CA LEU A 38 23.51 32.63 -3.27
C LEU A 38 22.06 32.42 -3.73
N VAL A 39 21.54 33.32 -4.55
CA VAL A 39 20.29 33.04 -5.28
C VAL A 39 20.66 32.29 -6.55
N ALA A 40 20.56 30.97 -6.51
CA ALA A 40 20.42 30.21 -7.74
C ALA A 40 19.03 30.52 -8.31
N LEU A 41 18.94 31.49 -9.22
CA LEU A 41 17.75 31.64 -10.07
C LEU A 41 17.81 30.49 -11.08
N THR A 42 17.24 29.35 -10.73
CA THR A 42 16.89 28.35 -11.74
C THR A 42 15.83 28.98 -12.62
N SER A 43 16.18 29.31 -13.86
CA SER A 43 15.19 29.60 -14.89
C SER A 43 14.51 28.28 -15.28
N GLN A 44 13.63 27.76 -14.41
CA GLN A 44 12.67 26.75 -14.83
C GLN A 44 11.29 27.39 -14.90
N PRO A 45 10.71 27.60 -16.09
CA PRO A 45 9.28 27.49 -16.26
C PRO A 45 8.94 26.00 -16.38
N SER A 46 9.05 25.22 -15.29
CA SER A 46 8.49 23.86 -15.27
C SER A 46 7.00 23.97 -14.96
N SER A 47 6.17 23.82 -15.97
CA SER A 47 4.74 23.55 -15.76
C SER A 47 4.30 22.65 -16.90
N ALA A 48 4.73 21.38 -16.82
CA ALA A 48 3.86 20.24 -16.59
C ALA A 48 2.34 20.44 -16.63
N PHE A 49 1.60 19.40 -17.03
CA PHE A 49 0.25 19.23 -16.50
C PHE A 49 0.29 19.34 -14.96
N THR A 50 -0.40 20.35 -14.43
CA THR A 50 -0.60 20.51 -13.00
C THR A 50 -1.86 19.77 -12.61
N VAL A 51 -1.82 18.93 -11.59
CA VAL A 51 -3.07 18.59 -10.89
C VAL A 51 -3.26 19.73 -9.91
N GLU A 52 -4.11 20.70 -10.25
CA GLU A 52 -4.41 21.81 -9.35
C GLU A 52 -5.39 21.31 -8.30
N PHE A 53 -4.86 21.00 -7.12
CA PHE A 53 -5.64 20.99 -5.90
C PHE A 53 -5.74 22.45 -5.42
N PRO A 54 -6.96 23.01 -5.21
CA PRO A 54 -7.13 24.34 -4.68
C PRO A 54 -6.38 24.45 -3.34
N VAL A 55 -5.50 25.43 -3.29
CA VAL A 55 -4.82 25.88 -2.07
C VAL A 55 -5.81 26.68 -1.22
N ASN A 56 -6.22 26.06 -0.10
CA ASN A 56 -6.74 26.60 1.18
C ASN A 56 -7.84 27.72 1.20
N PRO A 57 -8.77 27.71 2.19
CA PRO A 57 -8.70 27.01 3.47
C PRO A 57 -9.66 25.82 3.55
N VAL A 58 -9.45 24.79 2.73
CA VAL A 58 -10.02 23.45 2.90
C VAL A 58 -8.94 22.45 2.43
N PRO A 59 -8.70 21.32 3.12
CA PRO A 59 -7.64 20.40 2.70
C PRO A 59 -8.03 19.70 1.38
N ILE A 60 -7.44 20.20 0.28
CA ILE A 60 -6.91 19.50 -0.90
C ILE A 60 -7.90 18.72 -1.81
N GLY A 61 -8.67 19.49 -2.60
CA GLY A 61 -8.81 19.34 -4.05
C GLY A 61 -9.66 18.29 -4.73
N ALA A 62 -10.84 18.06 -4.16
CA ALA A 62 -12.02 18.06 -5.00
C ALA A 62 -12.70 19.44 -4.95
N PHE A 63 -13.11 20.01 -6.09
CA PHE A 63 -13.79 21.33 -6.11
C PHE A 63 -15.13 21.31 -5.38
N ASN A 64 -15.82 20.17 -5.36
CA ASN A 64 -17.15 20.03 -4.77
C ASN A 64 -17.16 19.10 -3.55
N LYS A 65 -16.57 17.90 -3.66
CA LYS A 65 -16.61 16.91 -2.57
C LYS A 65 -15.40 16.00 -2.52
N TRP A 66 -14.70 16.04 -1.38
CA TRP A 66 -13.61 15.13 -1.05
C TRP A 66 -13.91 14.44 0.27
N VAL A 67 -13.93 13.11 0.27
CA VAL A 67 -14.07 12.29 1.47
C VAL A 67 -13.10 11.13 1.34
N PRO A 68 -11.88 11.22 1.92
CA PRO A 68 -10.84 10.22 1.74
C PRO A 68 -11.15 8.90 2.46
N GLN A 69 -12.09 8.92 3.41
CA GLN A 69 -12.42 7.79 4.24
C GLN A 69 -13.91 7.79 4.60
N GLU A 70 -14.54 6.62 4.54
CA GLU A 70 -15.90 6.40 5.06
C GLU A 70 -15.90 5.20 6.01
N LEU A 71 -16.54 5.35 7.16
CA LEU A 71 -16.69 4.28 8.15
C LEU A 71 -18.08 3.63 8.03
N TYR A 72 -18.14 2.32 8.23
CA TYR A 72 -19.40 1.58 8.28
C TYR A 72 -19.30 0.38 9.24
N THR A 73 -20.45 -0.20 9.57
CA THR A 73 -20.51 -1.41 10.40
C THR A 73 -21.34 -2.46 9.68
N LEU A 74 -20.92 -3.71 9.82
CA LEU A 74 -21.67 -4.88 9.38
C LEU A 74 -21.92 -5.74 10.60
N GLY A 75 -23.15 -6.25 10.76
CA GLY A 75 -23.70 -6.94 11.93
C GLY A 75 -22.70 -7.40 13.02
N GLY A 76 -22.86 -6.92 14.25
CA GLY A 76 -21.87 -7.08 15.32
C GLY A 76 -20.93 -5.88 15.37
N ASN A 77 -20.09 -5.77 16.40
CA ASN A 77 -19.25 -4.60 16.67
C ASN A 77 -18.06 -4.43 15.68
N VAL A 78 -18.15 -4.98 14.47
CA VAL A 78 -17.07 -4.95 13.47
C VAL A 78 -17.15 -3.64 12.70
N ASN A 79 -16.14 -2.80 12.89
CA ASN A 79 -16.02 -1.53 12.19
C ASN A 79 -15.24 -1.76 10.90
N TRP A 80 -15.82 -1.28 9.81
CA TRP A 80 -15.19 -1.26 8.51
C TRP A 80 -14.89 0.17 8.08
N THR A 81 -13.90 0.28 7.22
CA THR A 81 -13.39 1.52 6.65
C THR A 81 -13.25 1.34 5.15
N VAL A 82 -13.69 2.32 4.39
CA VAL A 82 -13.34 2.48 2.98
C VAL A 82 -12.38 3.64 2.90
N ASP A 83 -11.17 3.39 2.42
CA ASP A 83 -10.13 4.40 2.24
C ASP A 83 -9.90 4.63 0.75
N LEU A 84 -9.74 5.89 0.36
CA LEU A 84 -9.17 6.22 -0.93
C LEU A 84 -7.68 5.85 -0.91
N ASN A 85 -7.24 5.09 -1.92
CA ASN A 85 -5.87 4.64 -2.03
C ASN A 85 -5.36 4.86 -3.45
N PRO A 86 -4.52 5.89 -3.67
CA PRO A 86 -4.04 6.87 -2.70
C PRO A 86 -5.11 7.89 -2.27
N ALA A 87 -4.98 8.42 -1.04
CA ALA A 87 -5.92 9.40 -0.46
C ALA A 87 -5.96 10.75 -1.22
N PHE A 88 -4.88 11.04 -1.94
CA PHE A 88 -4.76 12.12 -2.91
C PHE A 88 -4.41 11.51 -4.26
N ILE A 89 -4.65 12.23 -5.35
CA ILE A 89 -4.42 11.73 -6.71
C ILE A 89 -3.01 12.13 -7.18
N PRO A 90 -1.98 11.28 -7.05
CA PRO A 90 -0.66 11.60 -7.55
C PRO A 90 -0.67 11.55 -9.08
N ARG A 91 0.23 12.35 -9.64
CA ARG A 91 0.57 12.27 -11.04
C ARG A 91 1.53 11.10 -11.28
N ILE A 92 1.34 10.38 -12.38
CA ILE A 92 2.26 9.34 -12.83
C ILE A 92 3.38 9.99 -13.66
N SER A 93 4.48 10.34 -13.00
CA SER A 93 5.65 10.99 -13.62
C SER A 93 6.88 10.10 -13.68
N ALA A 94 6.95 9.03 -12.89
CA ALA A 94 8.09 8.11 -12.91
C ALA A 94 8.15 7.37 -14.25
N GLU A 95 9.35 7.33 -14.84
CA GLU A 95 9.56 6.67 -16.13
C GLU A 95 9.22 5.18 -16.07
N ALA A 96 9.53 4.51 -14.96
CA ALA A 96 9.21 3.09 -14.74
C ALA A 96 7.71 2.81 -14.84
N ASP A 97 6.87 3.60 -14.15
CA ASP A 97 5.41 3.42 -14.13
C ASP A 97 4.79 3.67 -15.51
N ARG A 98 5.27 4.71 -16.21
CA ARG A 98 4.80 5.03 -17.57
C ARG A 98 5.20 3.95 -18.58
N ASN A 99 6.42 3.42 -18.46
CA ASN A 99 6.89 2.30 -19.29
C ASN A 99 6.12 1.02 -18.98
N ALA A 100 5.81 0.73 -17.72
CA ALA A 100 4.99 -0.41 -17.30
C ALA A 100 3.58 -0.32 -17.91
N PHE A 101 2.95 0.86 -17.86
CA PHE A 101 1.65 1.07 -18.50
C PHE A 101 1.70 0.87 -20.02
N LYS A 102 2.73 1.40 -20.70
CA LYS A 102 2.89 1.17 -22.14
C LYS A 102 3.10 -0.31 -22.47
N ALA A 103 3.95 -1.00 -21.72
CA ALA A 103 4.16 -2.43 -21.89
C ALA A 103 2.88 -3.24 -21.67
N PHE A 104 2.06 -2.85 -20.70
CA PHE A 104 0.72 -3.40 -20.48
C PHE A 104 -0.19 -3.20 -21.71
N LEU A 105 -0.23 -2.00 -22.30
CA LEU A 105 -1.01 -1.73 -23.50
C LEU A 105 -0.50 -2.50 -24.73
N ASP A 106 0.82 -2.55 -24.93
CA ASP A 106 1.44 -3.31 -26.03
C ASP A 106 1.10 -4.81 -25.93
N ASN A 107 0.96 -5.34 -24.72
CA ASN A 107 0.59 -6.75 -24.47
C ASN A 107 -0.92 -7.00 -24.40
N SER A 108 -1.74 -5.96 -24.51
CA SER A 108 -3.21 -6.08 -24.52
C SER A 108 -3.73 -6.63 -25.85
N ILE A 109 -5.05 -6.88 -25.91
CA ILE A 109 -5.73 -7.26 -27.17
C ILE A 109 -5.57 -6.22 -28.28
N PHE A 110 -5.33 -4.95 -27.94
CA PHE A 110 -5.15 -3.87 -28.92
C PHE A 110 -3.71 -3.79 -29.43
N GLY A 111 -2.73 -4.01 -28.55
CA GLY A 111 -1.30 -3.96 -28.89
C GLY A 111 -0.81 -5.25 -29.57
N LYS A 112 -1.23 -6.43 -29.07
CA LYS A 112 -0.80 -7.74 -29.63
C LYS A 112 -1.20 -7.95 -31.07
N ALA A 113 -2.26 -7.29 -31.54
CA ALA A 113 -2.61 -7.28 -32.96
C ALA A 113 -1.46 -6.78 -33.86
N VAL A 114 -0.48 -6.02 -33.35
CA VAL A 114 0.76 -5.65 -34.04
C VAL A 114 1.80 -6.79 -34.05
N ALA A 115 1.91 -7.56 -32.97
CA ALA A 115 2.90 -8.63 -32.80
C ALA A 115 2.64 -9.84 -33.73
N ASP A 116 1.38 -10.08 -34.10
CA ASP A 116 0.97 -11.15 -35.02
C ASP A 116 0.95 -10.72 -36.51
N GLY A 117 1.52 -9.55 -36.84
CA GLY A 117 1.55 -9.01 -38.21
C GLY A 117 0.25 -8.35 -38.68
N GLY A 118 -0.67 -8.03 -37.77
CA GLY A 118 -1.91 -7.30 -38.04
C GLY A 118 -1.82 -5.79 -37.78
N LEU A 119 -2.89 -5.06 -38.14
CA LEU A 119 -3.07 -3.62 -37.91
C LEU A 119 -3.52 -3.34 -36.46
N GLY A 120 -2.70 -3.71 -35.48
CA GLY A 120 -2.92 -3.38 -34.07
C GLY A 120 -2.63 -1.91 -33.74
N TRP A 121 -2.92 -1.51 -32.50
CA TRP A 121 -2.72 -0.15 -32.03
C TRP A 121 -1.25 0.13 -31.72
N THR A 122 -0.77 1.30 -32.13
CA THR A 122 0.57 1.82 -31.79
C THR A 122 0.45 2.86 -30.69
N PHE A 123 1.16 2.63 -29.58
CA PHE A 123 1.17 3.49 -28.40
C PHE A 123 2.53 4.19 -28.26
N ASN A 124 2.54 5.52 -28.34
CA ASN A 124 3.75 6.34 -28.23
C ASN A 124 3.75 7.09 -26.90
N LEU A 125 4.66 6.76 -25.97
CA LEU A 125 4.85 7.58 -24.78
C LEU A 125 5.50 8.92 -25.13
N LYS A 126 4.83 10.02 -24.79
CA LYS A 126 5.43 11.36 -24.85
C LYS A 126 6.23 11.63 -23.58
N PRO A 127 7.25 12.50 -23.60
CA PRO A 127 7.91 12.93 -22.38
C PRO A 127 6.90 13.50 -21.38
N VAL A 128 7.21 13.33 -20.09
CA VAL A 128 6.50 14.00 -18.99
C VAL A 128 6.56 15.51 -19.23
N ASP A 129 5.49 16.24 -18.93
CA ASP A 129 5.38 17.70 -19.12
C ASP A 129 5.34 18.17 -20.57
N THR A 130 5.06 17.29 -21.54
CA THR A 130 4.97 17.70 -22.95
C THR A 130 3.86 18.73 -23.17
N LEU A 131 2.74 18.64 -22.44
CA LEU A 131 1.60 19.54 -22.56
C LEU A 131 1.39 20.30 -21.26
N LYS A 132 0.89 21.53 -21.39
CA LYS A 132 0.43 22.34 -20.26
C LYS A 132 -1.08 22.24 -20.13
N GLY A 133 -1.56 22.02 -18.92
CA GLY A 133 -2.99 21.93 -18.66
C GLY A 133 -3.23 21.44 -17.24
N THR A 134 -4.49 21.17 -16.92
CA THR A 134 -4.87 20.81 -15.56
C THR A 134 -5.95 19.74 -15.53
N PHE A 135 -5.74 18.70 -14.73
CA PHE A 135 -6.81 17.80 -14.31
C PHE A 135 -7.52 18.42 -13.10
N ASN A 136 -8.75 18.86 -13.30
CA ASN A 136 -9.57 19.53 -12.29
C ASN A 136 -10.50 18.50 -11.65
N ILE A 137 -10.10 17.96 -10.50
CA ILE A 137 -10.87 16.97 -9.76
C ILE A 137 -12.09 17.64 -9.14
N GLN A 138 -13.29 17.32 -9.63
CA GLN A 138 -14.56 17.87 -9.14
C GLN A 138 -15.05 17.13 -7.90
N ASN A 139 -15.01 15.79 -7.94
CA ASN A 139 -15.38 14.93 -6.82
C ASN A 139 -14.37 13.78 -6.71
N TYR A 140 -13.92 13.48 -5.49
CA TYR A 140 -13.12 12.29 -5.20
C TYR A 140 -13.44 11.80 -3.79
N TYR A 141 -14.24 10.75 -3.67
CA TYR A 141 -14.69 10.30 -2.37
C TYR A 141 -14.90 8.79 -2.26
N ALA A 142 -14.63 8.25 -1.08
CA ALA A 142 -14.93 6.89 -0.68
C ALA A 142 -16.45 6.70 -0.55
N CYS A 143 -16.92 5.49 -0.87
CA CYS A 143 -18.32 5.11 -0.79
C CYS A 143 -18.46 3.92 0.15
N ALA A 144 -19.29 4.07 1.18
CA ALA A 144 -19.68 3.00 2.10
C ALA A 144 -21.16 2.62 1.95
N PRO A 145 -21.63 1.50 2.55
CA PRO A 145 -23.02 1.05 2.42
C PRO A 145 -24.08 2.07 2.82
N THR A 146 -23.74 2.97 3.75
CA THR A 146 -24.58 4.06 4.26
C THR A 146 -24.61 5.29 3.34
N THR A 147 -23.77 5.33 2.31
CA THR A 147 -23.59 6.48 1.42
C THR A 147 -24.33 6.31 0.09
N GLU A 148 -24.58 7.43 -0.59
CA GLU A 148 -25.11 7.47 -1.95
C GLU A 148 -23.99 7.73 -2.95
N CYS A 149 -23.37 6.66 -3.44
CA CYS A 149 -22.19 6.73 -4.28
C CYS A 149 -22.52 7.24 -5.69
N GLY A 150 -21.89 8.34 -6.12
CA GLY A 150 -22.07 8.99 -7.43
C GLY A 150 -23.27 9.95 -7.54
N LYS A 151 -23.93 10.33 -6.43
CA LYS A 151 -25.17 11.10 -6.48
C LYS A 151 -25.05 12.50 -7.12
N GLU A 152 -23.86 13.09 -7.09
CA GLU A 152 -23.58 14.43 -7.63
C GLU A 152 -23.78 14.47 -9.16
N ARG A 153 -23.73 13.31 -9.84
CA ARG A 153 -24.03 13.15 -11.27
C ARG A 153 -25.32 12.39 -11.56
N ALA A 154 -26.20 12.20 -10.57
CA ALA A 154 -27.44 11.42 -10.74
C ALA A 154 -28.41 12.02 -11.77
N THR A 155 -28.44 13.35 -11.90
CA THR A 155 -29.28 14.09 -12.85
C THR A 155 -28.47 14.82 -13.91
N ASP A 156 -27.22 14.42 -14.13
CA ASP A 156 -26.36 15.06 -15.12
C ASP A 156 -26.96 14.87 -16.54
N PRO A 157 -27.08 15.94 -17.33
CA PRO A 157 -27.73 15.87 -18.64
C PRO A 157 -26.85 15.22 -19.72
N VAL A 158 -25.55 15.05 -19.48
CA VAL A 158 -24.59 14.47 -20.43
C VAL A 158 -24.25 13.04 -20.03
N PHE A 159 -23.91 12.83 -18.76
CA PHE A 159 -23.47 11.56 -18.21
C PHE A 159 -24.25 11.21 -16.93
N PRO A 160 -25.53 10.81 -17.03
CA PRO A 160 -26.32 10.47 -15.86
C PRO A 160 -25.77 9.21 -15.18
N ILE A 161 -25.41 9.34 -13.90
CA ILE A 161 -24.90 8.22 -13.07
C ILE A 161 -25.83 8.03 -11.88
N PRO A 162 -26.83 7.11 -11.96
CA PRO A 162 -27.76 6.87 -10.86
C PRO A 162 -27.00 6.41 -9.61
N ALA A 163 -27.27 7.02 -8.45
CA ALA A 163 -26.57 6.71 -7.19
C ALA A 163 -26.67 5.22 -6.81
N ARG A 164 -25.60 4.66 -6.25
CA ARG A 164 -25.57 3.29 -5.68
C ARG A 164 -25.55 3.33 -4.16
N LYS A 165 -26.09 2.27 -3.53
CA LYS A 165 -26.22 2.07 -2.07
C LYS A 165 -25.88 0.62 -1.70
N ASN A 166 -25.64 0.37 -0.42
CA ASN A 166 -25.46 -0.96 0.20
C ASN A 166 -24.15 -1.71 -0.12
N GLY A 167 -23.16 -1.02 -0.65
CA GLY A 167 -21.86 -1.56 -1.03
C GLY A 167 -20.75 -0.53 -0.87
N VAL A 168 -19.54 -0.92 -1.25
CA VAL A 168 -18.30 -0.14 -1.07
C VAL A 168 -17.69 0.26 -2.41
N GLY A 169 -16.92 1.35 -2.43
CA GLY A 169 -16.26 1.81 -3.64
C GLY A 169 -15.64 3.18 -3.53
N ALA A 170 -15.41 3.81 -4.67
CA ALA A 170 -15.06 5.22 -4.77
C ALA A 170 -15.77 5.88 -5.95
N PHE A 171 -15.77 7.22 -5.95
CA PHE A 171 -16.26 8.03 -7.04
C PHE A 171 -15.19 9.05 -7.43
N LEU A 172 -14.81 9.06 -8.71
CA LEU A 172 -13.92 10.06 -9.30
C LEU A 172 -14.64 10.78 -10.43
N ASP A 173 -14.63 12.11 -10.37
CA ASP A 173 -15.17 13.00 -11.39
C ASP A 173 -14.17 14.13 -11.61
N LEU A 174 -13.66 14.26 -12.83
CA LEU A 174 -12.69 15.28 -13.19
C LEU A 174 -12.95 15.91 -14.55
N THR A 175 -12.45 17.13 -14.72
CA THR A 175 -12.48 17.86 -15.97
C THR A 175 -11.08 18.32 -16.40
N LEU A 176 -10.78 18.19 -17.68
CA LEU A 176 -9.53 18.66 -18.28
C LEU A 176 -9.66 20.14 -18.64
N SER A 177 -8.80 20.98 -18.06
CA SER A 177 -8.57 22.35 -18.53
C SER A 177 -7.31 22.37 -19.39
N TYR A 178 -7.50 22.57 -20.69
CA TYR A 178 -6.42 22.57 -21.66
C TYR A 178 -6.71 23.59 -22.76
N ASP A 179 -5.75 24.50 -22.98
CA ASP A 179 -5.76 25.43 -24.10
C ASP A 179 -4.52 25.18 -24.97
N PRO A 180 -4.68 24.67 -26.20
CA PRO A 180 -3.56 24.42 -27.10
C PRO A 180 -2.82 25.69 -27.55
N LYS A 181 -3.43 26.86 -27.36
CA LYS A 181 -2.85 28.17 -27.70
C LYS A 181 -2.27 28.90 -26.49
N ALA A 182 -2.32 28.30 -25.30
CA ALA A 182 -1.78 28.92 -24.10
C ALA A 182 -0.27 29.16 -24.21
N ASN A 183 0.20 30.22 -23.57
CA ASN A 183 1.62 30.55 -23.55
C ASN A 183 2.44 29.40 -22.95
N GLY A 184 3.46 28.95 -23.69
CA GLY A 184 4.35 27.87 -23.28
C GLY A 184 3.90 26.47 -23.68
N GLN A 185 2.78 26.32 -24.41
CA GLN A 185 2.48 25.07 -25.10
C GLN A 185 3.48 24.80 -26.24
N PRO A 186 3.70 23.53 -26.62
CA PRO A 186 4.40 23.18 -27.84
C PRO A 186 3.74 23.83 -29.08
N LYS A 187 4.54 24.14 -30.09
CA LYS A 187 4.05 24.74 -31.34
C LYS A 187 3.03 23.85 -32.07
N ASP A 188 3.16 22.54 -31.89
CA ASP A 188 2.37 21.45 -32.45
C ASP A 188 1.44 20.80 -31.40
N ALA A 189 1.09 21.56 -30.36
CA ALA A 189 0.13 21.13 -29.34
C ALA A 189 -1.19 20.62 -29.99
N PRO A 190 -1.68 19.41 -29.62
CA PRO A 190 -2.93 18.87 -30.14
C PRO A 190 -4.10 19.82 -29.90
N THR A 191 -5.09 19.87 -30.79
CA THR A 191 -6.25 20.76 -30.62
C THR A 191 -7.18 20.36 -29.47
N GLY A 192 -6.98 19.18 -28.88
CA GLY A 192 -7.80 18.60 -27.83
C GLY A 192 -9.07 17.89 -28.32
N LEU A 193 -9.43 18.01 -29.61
CA LEU A 193 -10.62 17.37 -30.19
C LEU A 193 -10.45 15.85 -30.40
N SER A 194 -9.23 15.35 -30.35
CA SER A 194 -8.88 13.93 -30.50
C SER A 194 -8.32 13.34 -29.19
N PHE A 195 -8.60 14.02 -28.07
CA PHE A 195 -8.27 13.49 -26.77
C PHE A 195 -9.24 12.41 -26.34
N HIS A 196 -8.67 11.36 -25.77
CA HIS A 196 -9.37 10.22 -25.20
C HIS A 196 -8.74 9.85 -23.86
N TRP A 197 -9.39 8.93 -23.16
CA TRP A 197 -8.90 8.40 -21.90
C TRP A 197 -8.61 6.92 -22.03
N ILE A 198 -7.46 6.48 -21.52
CA ILE A 198 -7.18 5.05 -21.32
C ILE A 198 -6.92 4.83 -19.85
N GLN A 199 -7.75 3.97 -19.24
CA GLN A 199 -7.61 3.55 -17.85
C GLN A 199 -7.21 2.08 -17.78
N GLN A 200 -6.23 1.76 -16.95
CA GLN A 200 -5.93 0.40 -16.51
C GLN A 200 -6.56 0.19 -15.14
N ILE A 201 -7.20 -0.96 -14.95
CA ILE A 201 -7.69 -1.43 -13.66
C ILE A 201 -6.76 -2.53 -13.16
N MET A 202 -6.34 -2.44 -11.91
CA MET A 202 -5.71 -3.52 -11.14
C MET A 202 -6.52 -3.71 -9.86
N ASN A 203 -7.09 -4.89 -9.64
CA ASN A 203 -7.90 -5.15 -8.44
C ASN A 203 -7.87 -6.62 -8.01
N ASN A 204 -8.31 -6.88 -6.78
CA ASN A 204 -8.48 -8.22 -6.22
C ASN A 204 -9.90 -8.80 -6.39
N HIS A 205 -10.78 -8.14 -7.15
CA HIS A 205 -12.15 -8.57 -7.36
C HIS A 205 -12.62 -8.34 -8.81
N LYS A 206 -12.19 -9.25 -9.68
CA LYS A 206 -12.61 -9.31 -11.08
C LYS A 206 -14.14 -9.34 -11.18
N ALA A 207 -14.69 -8.54 -12.09
CA ALA A 207 -16.13 -8.44 -12.26
C ALA A 207 -16.76 -9.79 -12.68
N ASN A 208 -17.91 -10.12 -12.08
CA ASN A 208 -18.71 -11.33 -12.35
C ASN A 208 -18.02 -12.67 -12.03
N VAL A 209 -16.98 -12.67 -11.19
CA VAL A 209 -16.40 -13.89 -10.63
C VAL A 209 -16.37 -13.80 -9.11
N LYS A 210 -15.92 -14.87 -8.43
CA LYS A 210 -15.78 -14.90 -6.97
C LYS A 210 -14.82 -13.79 -6.51
N HIS A 211 -15.10 -13.21 -5.34
CA HIS A 211 -14.18 -12.33 -4.62
C HIS A 211 -12.79 -12.98 -4.46
N GLY A 212 -11.72 -12.16 -4.49
CA GLY A 212 -10.33 -12.60 -4.38
C GLY A 212 -9.65 -12.95 -5.72
N VAL A 213 -10.41 -12.96 -6.83
CA VAL A 213 -9.82 -13.17 -8.16
C VAL A 213 -9.25 -11.85 -8.68
N ASN A 214 -7.94 -11.80 -8.84
CA ASN A 214 -7.24 -10.64 -9.39
C ASN A 214 -7.65 -10.31 -10.84
N ASP A 215 -7.70 -9.02 -11.17
CA ASP A 215 -7.93 -8.49 -12.51
C ASP A 215 -6.87 -7.43 -12.83
N ASN A 216 -6.29 -7.49 -14.03
CA ASN A 216 -5.41 -6.46 -14.58
C ASN A 216 -5.76 -6.25 -16.06
N LYS A 217 -6.52 -5.21 -16.37
CA LYS A 217 -7.09 -5.02 -17.72
C LYS A 217 -7.36 -3.56 -18.06
N ILE A 218 -7.61 -3.31 -19.35
CA ILE A 218 -8.03 -1.99 -19.82
C ILE A 218 -9.49 -1.81 -19.43
N ASP A 219 -9.82 -0.66 -18.88
CA ASP A 219 -11.18 -0.32 -18.49
C ASP A 219 -12.01 0.11 -19.69
N ILE A 220 -12.67 -0.86 -20.29
CA ILE A 220 -13.56 -0.69 -21.44
C ILE A 220 -14.82 -1.52 -21.25
N LEU A 221 -15.88 -1.16 -21.97
CA LEU A 221 -17.13 -1.90 -21.93
C LEU A 221 -16.90 -3.35 -22.40
N ALA A 222 -17.56 -4.30 -21.75
CA ALA A 222 -17.47 -5.70 -22.14
C ALA A 222 -17.86 -5.88 -23.62
N GLY A 223 -16.96 -6.48 -24.40
CA GLY A 223 -17.14 -6.70 -25.84
C GLY A 223 -16.63 -5.56 -26.74
N GLN A 224 -16.11 -4.47 -26.19
CA GLN A 224 -15.45 -3.43 -26.97
C GLN A 224 -14.13 -3.96 -27.57
N THR A 225 -14.05 -4.02 -28.90
CA THR A 225 -12.88 -4.56 -29.62
C THR A 225 -12.21 -3.56 -30.56
N ASP A 226 -12.86 -2.44 -30.86
CA ASP A 226 -12.42 -1.54 -31.93
C ASP A 226 -11.34 -0.56 -31.46
N ASN A 227 -11.41 -0.12 -30.20
CA ASN A 227 -10.50 0.86 -29.63
C ASN A 227 -10.30 0.67 -28.10
N PRO A 228 -9.19 1.17 -27.53
CA PRO A 228 -8.86 1.06 -26.12
C PRO A 228 -9.44 2.18 -25.24
N TYR A 229 -10.36 3.00 -25.76
CA TYR A 229 -10.79 4.24 -25.11
C TYR A 229 -11.93 4.02 -24.13
N TYR A 230 -11.78 4.55 -22.92
CA TYR A 230 -12.78 4.54 -21.86
C TYR A 230 -14.04 5.31 -22.27
N ASP A 231 -13.87 6.47 -22.93
CA ASP A 231 -14.94 7.35 -23.42
C ASP A 231 -15.75 6.78 -24.60
N SER A 232 -15.44 5.58 -25.09
CA SER A 232 -16.30 4.87 -26.06
C SER A 232 -17.48 4.16 -25.42
N GLY A 233 -17.39 3.82 -24.13
CA GLY A 233 -18.37 2.97 -23.45
C GLY A 233 -18.84 3.47 -22.09
N PHE A 234 -18.15 4.46 -21.52
CA PHE A 234 -18.40 4.95 -20.17
C PHE A 234 -18.62 6.47 -20.11
N ALA A 235 -18.82 6.98 -18.89
CA ALA A 235 -19.15 8.38 -18.61
C ALA A 235 -17.93 9.32 -18.79
N ALA A 236 -17.49 9.50 -20.02
CA ALA A 236 -16.38 10.37 -20.36
C ALA A 236 -16.51 10.99 -21.77
N ASN A 237 -15.76 12.06 -22.02
CA ASN A 237 -15.53 12.67 -23.33
C ASN A 237 -14.12 13.30 -23.37
N THR A 238 -13.79 14.03 -24.43
CA THR A 238 -12.50 14.71 -24.63
C THR A 238 -12.03 15.61 -23.47
N THR A 239 -12.94 16.05 -22.59
CA THR A 239 -12.64 16.97 -21.48
C THR A 239 -13.14 16.51 -20.12
N THR A 240 -13.83 15.37 -20.02
CA THR A 240 -14.48 14.93 -18.79
C THR A 240 -14.24 13.45 -18.62
N PHE A 241 -13.89 13.04 -17.41
CA PHE A 241 -13.76 11.65 -17.02
C PHE A 241 -14.52 11.42 -15.72
N ILE A 242 -15.40 10.43 -15.71
CA ILE A 242 -16.15 10.03 -14.52
C ILE A 242 -16.11 8.52 -14.41
N ASP A 243 -15.77 8.04 -13.22
CA ASP A 243 -15.77 6.62 -12.89
C ASP A 243 -16.27 6.37 -11.46
N ARG A 244 -16.90 5.21 -11.28
CA ARG A 244 -17.47 4.74 -10.03
C ARG A 244 -17.24 3.24 -9.86
N PRO A 245 -16.01 2.82 -9.55
CA PRO A 245 -15.73 1.46 -9.15
C PRO A 245 -16.47 1.15 -7.86
N TYR A 246 -17.32 0.12 -7.90
CA TYR A 246 -18.26 -0.21 -6.83
C TYR A 246 -18.48 -1.71 -6.72
N ARG A 247 -18.59 -2.22 -5.50
CA ARG A 247 -18.78 -3.62 -5.16
C ARG A 247 -19.89 -3.82 -4.12
N GLY A 248 -20.66 -4.88 -4.30
CA GLY A 248 -21.92 -5.14 -3.57
C GLY A 248 -21.78 -6.04 -2.35
N ASP A 249 -20.54 -6.38 -2.02
CA ASP A 249 -20.07 -7.32 -1.01
C ASP A 249 -19.23 -6.55 0.03
N PRO A 250 -19.83 -5.62 0.80
CA PRO A 250 -19.09 -4.74 1.70
C PRO A 250 -18.41 -5.46 2.87
N GLY A 251 -18.67 -6.77 3.07
CA GLY A 251 -18.04 -7.60 4.10
C GLY A 251 -16.76 -8.29 3.64
N GLU A 252 -16.27 -7.97 2.46
CA GLU A 252 -15.06 -8.52 1.87
C GLU A 252 -14.05 -7.40 1.63
N ALA A 253 -12.75 -7.64 1.86
CA ALA A 253 -11.72 -6.64 1.66
C ALA A 253 -11.40 -6.42 0.18
N HIS A 254 -11.52 -5.19 -0.31
CA HIS A 254 -11.19 -4.87 -1.68
C HIS A 254 -9.94 -4.03 -1.78
N GLN A 255 -9.20 -4.23 -2.88
CA GLN A 255 -8.16 -3.33 -3.33
C GLN A 255 -8.37 -3.02 -4.81
N PHE A 256 -8.49 -1.73 -5.13
CA PHE A 256 -8.63 -1.22 -6.48
C PHE A 256 -7.63 -0.11 -6.73
N ASN A 257 -6.77 -0.31 -7.73
CA ASN A 257 -5.79 0.66 -8.21
C ASN A 257 -6.03 0.95 -9.69
N PHE A 258 -5.99 2.22 -10.07
CA PHE A 258 -6.23 2.67 -11.43
C PHE A 258 -5.10 3.57 -11.90
N ASN A 259 -4.64 3.31 -13.12
CA ASN A 259 -3.78 4.24 -13.85
C ASN A 259 -4.60 4.83 -14.99
N LEU A 260 -4.82 6.15 -14.95
CA LEU A 260 -5.58 6.89 -15.96
C LEU A 260 -4.63 7.80 -16.73
N PHE A 261 -4.58 7.67 -18.04
CA PHE A 261 -3.77 8.52 -18.91
C PHE A 261 -4.63 9.32 -19.89
N LEU A 262 -4.26 10.59 -20.09
CA LEU A 262 -4.73 11.39 -21.21
C LEU A 262 -3.97 10.98 -22.47
N VAL A 263 -4.71 10.71 -23.54
CA VAL A 263 -4.12 10.27 -24.80
C VAL A 263 -4.68 11.07 -25.98
N ASN A 264 -3.90 11.20 -27.06
CA ASN A 264 -4.35 11.83 -28.30
C ASN A 264 -4.22 10.86 -29.46
N GLN A 265 -5.30 10.65 -30.21
CA GLN A 265 -5.23 9.89 -31.44
C GLN A 265 -4.61 10.75 -32.56
N ILE A 266 -3.45 10.34 -33.07
CA ILE A 266 -2.69 11.10 -34.09
C ILE A 266 -2.80 10.52 -35.50
N ALA A 267 -3.20 9.25 -35.61
CA ALA A 267 -3.52 8.60 -36.88
C ALA A 267 -4.47 7.41 -36.63
N GLU A 268 -4.86 6.70 -37.69
CA GLU A 268 -5.59 5.44 -37.54
C GLU A 268 -4.81 4.50 -36.62
N LYS A 269 -5.45 4.09 -35.52
CA LYS A 269 -4.91 3.20 -34.50
C LYS A 269 -3.53 3.61 -33.94
N THR A 270 -3.21 4.90 -33.94
CA THR A 270 -1.94 5.42 -33.42
C THR A 270 -2.21 6.53 -32.40
N VAL A 271 -1.64 6.38 -31.21
CA VAL A 271 -1.96 7.21 -30.05
C VAL A 271 -0.69 7.70 -29.37
N ASP A 272 -0.65 9.00 -29.09
CA ASP A 272 0.33 9.62 -28.19
C ASP A 272 -0.23 9.61 -26.76
N ILE A 273 0.53 9.04 -25.81
CA ILE A 273 0.21 8.97 -24.39
C ILE A 273 0.95 10.09 -23.66
N TYR A 274 0.22 10.97 -23.00
CA TYR A 274 0.77 12.10 -22.27
C TYR A 274 0.87 11.78 -20.77
N ASP A 275 0.43 12.71 -19.94
CA ASP A 275 0.44 12.59 -18.50
C ASP A 275 -0.77 11.82 -18.01
N GLY A 276 -0.59 11.18 -16.86
CA GLY A 276 -1.62 10.39 -16.21
C GLY A 276 -1.65 10.62 -14.71
N ILE A 277 -2.68 10.08 -14.08
CA ILE A 277 -2.90 10.09 -12.65
C ILE A 277 -3.13 8.67 -12.15
N ASN A 278 -2.75 8.43 -10.89
CA ASN A 278 -3.10 7.22 -10.18
C ASN A 278 -4.18 7.53 -9.14
N TRP A 279 -5.15 6.64 -9.00
CA TRP A 279 -6.24 6.76 -8.02
C TRP A 279 -6.78 5.37 -7.69
N GLY A 280 -7.60 5.27 -6.66
CA GLY A 280 -8.10 3.98 -6.22
C GLY A 280 -8.76 4.02 -4.87
N TRP A 281 -9.06 2.83 -4.35
CA TRP A 281 -9.68 2.65 -3.05
C TRP A 281 -9.44 1.25 -2.50
N THR A 282 -9.49 1.17 -1.18
CA THR A 282 -9.53 -0.09 -0.43
C THR A 282 -10.72 -0.07 0.51
N ASN A 283 -11.21 -1.24 0.90
CA ASN A 283 -11.95 -1.35 2.14
C ASN A 283 -11.35 -2.46 2.99
N SER A 284 -11.26 -2.18 4.27
CA SER A 284 -10.75 -3.07 5.30
C SER A 284 -11.62 -2.92 6.53
N CYS A 285 -11.65 -3.91 7.40
CA CYS A 285 -12.12 -3.70 8.77
C CYS A 285 -10.99 -3.45 9.73
N LYS A 286 -11.35 -2.79 10.83
CA LYS A 286 -10.55 -2.73 12.03
C LYS A 286 -11.29 -3.47 13.11
N LEU A 287 -10.61 -4.43 13.70
CA LEU A 287 -11.15 -5.19 14.81
C LEU A 287 -11.37 -4.22 15.97
N PRO A 288 -12.52 -4.28 16.67
CA PRO A 288 -12.63 -3.56 17.92
C PRO A 288 -11.56 -4.11 18.87
N GLN A 289 -10.59 -3.25 19.23
CA GLN A 289 -9.66 -3.47 20.32
C GLN A 289 -10.37 -4.23 21.45
N PRO A 290 -9.84 -5.38 21.94
CA PRO A 290 -10.35 -5.94 23.18
C PRO A 290 -10.19 -4.85 24.23
N LYS A 291 -11.33 -4.28 24.68
CA LYS A 291 -11.29 -3.31 25.78
C LYS A 291 -10.52 -3.99 26.90
N PRO A 292 -9.47 -3.36 27.47
CA PRO A 292 -8.81 -3.92 28.64
C PRO A 292 -9.92 -4.26 29.61
N LYS A 293 -10.06 -5.54 29.96
CA LYS A 293 -11.12 -6.01 30.85
C LYS A 293 -10.93 -5.26 32.16
N GLY A 294 -11.66 -4.16 32.33
CA GLY A 294 -11.81 -3.52 33.62
C GLY A 294 -12.29 -4.60 34.57
N LEU A 295 -11.61 -4.74 35.70
CA LEU A 295 -11.91 -5.64 36.80
C LEU A 295 -13.41 -5.84 37.04
N SER A 296 -14.02 -6.82 36.38
CA SER A 296 -15.28 -7.43 36.80
C SER A 296 -15.48 -8.76 36.09
N LEU A 297 -15.32 -9.83 36.86
CA LEU A 297 -16.13 -11.06 36.86
C LEU A 297 -16.76 -11.44 35.52
N PHE A 298 -16.24 -12.46 34.85
CA PHE A 298 -16.85 -13.79 34.81
C PHE A 298 -15.77 -14.80 34.38
N ALA A 299 -15.54 -15.77 35.25
CA ALA A 299 -14.87 -17.01 34.94
C ALA A 299 -15.84 -17.88 34.13
N GLU A 300 -15.66 -17.88 32.81
CA GLU A 300 -15.96 -18.99 31.90
C GLU A 300 -14.88 -18.94 30.81
N ALA A 301 -13.65 -19.35 31.17
CA ALA A 301 -12.68 -19.80 30.19
C ALA A 301 -13.12 -21.22 29.80
N ASP A 302 -14.09 -21.31 28.89
CA ASP A 302 -14.52 -22.58 28.31
C ASP A 302 -14.71 -22.38 26.79
N ALA A 303 -13.80 -22.95 26.00
CA ALA A 303 -13.97 -23.38 24.62
C ALA A 303 -14.57 -22.40 23.56
N SER A 304 -14.42 -21.08 23.68
CA SER A 304 -14.73 -20.14 22.59
C SER A 304 -13.45 -19.55 21.98
N GLY A 305 -13.13 -19.95 20.74
CA GLY A 305 -11.98 -19.49 19.96
C GLY A 305 -11.82 -17.98 19.92
N SER A 306 -10.98 -17.46 20.82
CA SER A 306 -10.36 -16.15 20.69
C SER A 306 -9.40 -16.21 19.52
N CYS A 307 -9.51 -15.24 18.63
CA CYS A 307 -8.58 -15.07 17.54
C CYS A 307 -7.31 -14.44 18.09
N LEU A 308 -6.19 -15.11 17.88
CA LEU A 308 -4.83 -14.67 18.20
C LEU A 308 -4.05 -14.75 16.90
N ASP A 309 -3.02 -13.94 16.73
CA ASP A 309 -2.01 -14.19 15.71
C ASP A 309 -1.16 -15.38 16.21
N PHE A 310 -0.92 -16.35 15.34
CA PHE A 310 -0.02 -17.48 15.50
C PHE A 310 1.01 -17.45 14.36
N GLY A 311 1.97 -18.37 14.38
CA GLY A 311 2.77 -18.61 13.18
C GLY A 311 2.13 -19.66 12.27
N ASP A 312 2.81 -19.95 11.16
CA ASP A 312 2.37 -20.88 10.13
C ASP A 312 3.50 -21.75 9.54
N ALA A 313 4.68 -21.74 10.18
CA ALA A 313 5.71 -22.73 9.90
C ALA A 313 5.17 -24.16 10.20
N PRO A 314 5.69 -25.22 9.56
CA PRO A 314 5.29 -26.59 9.84
C PRO A 314 5.28 -26.92 11.34
N ASP A 315 4.30 -27.67 11.82
CA ASP A 315 4.11 -27.89 13.27
C ASP A 315 5.29 -28.61 13.96
N SER A 316 6.25 -29.17 13.22
CA SER A 316 7.53 -29.60 13.81
C SER A 316 8.26 -28.44 14.52
N TYR A 317 8.06 -27.20 14.06
CA TYR A 317 8.54 -25.97 14.69
C TYR A 317 7.67 -25.48 15.87
N GLN A 318 6.69 -26.28 16.32
CA GLN A 318 5.71 -25.93 17.38
C GLN A 318 4.90 -24.69 17.00
N THR A 319 3.91 -24.92 16.14
CA THR A 319 3.10 -23.85 15.56
C THR A 319 1.66 -23.93 16.03
N LEU A 320 1.12 -25.15 16.13
CA LEU A 320 -0.23 -25.40 16.62
C LEU A 320 -0.32 -25.16 18.13
N LEU A 321 -1.50 -24.77 18.60
CA LEU A 321 -1.88 -24.66 19.99
C LEU A 321 -1.67 -25.99 20.75
N ALA A 322 -1.92 -27.12 20.08
CA ALA A 322 -1.68 -28.46 20.63
C ALA A 322 -0.19 -28.72 20.94
N SER A 323 0.70 -28.02 20.25
CA SER A 323 2.16 -28.05 20.41
C SER A 323 2.67 -26.84 21.21
N ASP A 324 1.78 -26.11 21.90
CA ASP A 324 2.05 -24.86 22.60
C ASP A 324 2.71 -23.81 21.69
N GLY A 325 2.20 -23.61 20.48
CA GLY A 325 2.76 -22.66 19.52
C GLY A 325 2.79 -21.20 20.02
N PRO A 326 3.56 -20.31 19.38
CA PRO A 326 3.56 -18.89 19.68
C PRO A 326 2.17 -18.29 19.44
N ARG A 327 1.83 -17.21 20.16
CA ARG A 327 0.56 -16.52 19.97
C ARG A 327 0.62 -15.05 20.41
N TYR A 328 -0.11 -14.17 19.75
CA TYR A 328 -0.26 -12.75 20.06
C TYR A 328 -1.72 -12.33 20.12
N GLN A 329 -2.09 -11.52 21.12
CA GLN A 329 -3.49 -11.12 21.32
C GLN A 329 -3.73 -9.62 21.18
N GLU A 330 -2.73 -8.80 21.45
CA GLU A 330 -2.92 -7.35 21.59
C GLU A 330 -3.16 -6.64 20.25
N GLY A 331 -2.71 -7.24 19.14
CA GLY A 331 -3.02 -6.86 17.77
C GLY A 331 -2.32 -5.59 17.28
N GLU A 332 -2.69 -4.40 17.75
CA GLU A 332 -2.31 -3.13 17.06
C GLU A 332 -1.27 -2.27 17.81
N LEU A 333 -0.86 -2.65 19.02
CA LEU A 333 0.02 -1.80 19.85
C LEU A 333 1.51 -1.98 19.57
N GLN A 334 1.89 -3.13 19.03
CA GLN A 334 3.20 -3.45 18.50
C GLN A 334 2.99 -4.35 17.29
N LEU A 335 3.70 -4.05 16.22
CA LEU A 335 3.69 -4.84 15.00
C LEU A 335 5.12 -4.95 14.44
N LEU A 336 5.42 -6.07 13.80
CA LEU A 336 6.44 -6.30 12.80
C LEU A 336 5.74 -5.90 11.49
N GLY A 337 6.31 -4.91 10.80
CA GLY A 337 5.66 -4.36 9.61
C GLY A 337 4.41 -3.51 9.91
N GLN A 338 3.33 -3.68 9.15
CA GLN A 338 2.11 -2.87 9.23
C GLN A 338 0.85 -3.68 9.48
N LEU A 339 0.91 -4.97 9.23
CA LEU A 339 -0.22 -5.86 9.21
C LEU A 339 -0.10 -6.85 10.38
N TRP A 340 -1.21 -7.47 10.72
CA TRP A 340 -1.28 -8.66 11.56
C TRP A 340 -2.55 -9.39 11.17
N ASP A 341 -2.54 -10.70 11.25
CA ASP A 341 -3.73 -11.50 11.08
C ASP A 341 -4.14 -12.21 12.39
N SER A 342 -5.15 -13.08 12.34
CA SER A 342 -5.50 -13.85 13.54
C SER A 342 -6.36 -15.06 13.24
N GLU A 343 -5.95 -16.20 13.78
CA GLU A 343 -6.61 -17.49 13.66
C GLU A 343 -7.00 -18.08 15.02
N LYS A 344 -7.72 -19.20 14.96
CA LYS A 344 -8.09 -19.97 16.16
C LYS A 344 -6.95 -20.89 16.63
N ASP A 345 -6.03 -21.19 15.73
CA ASP A 345 -4.93 -22.14 15.87
C ASP A 345 -3.98 -21.89 14.69
N GLY A 346 -2.68 -22.13 14.84
CA GLY A 346 -1.70 -21.87 13.78
C GLY A 346 -2.05 -22.56 12.46
N GLN A 347 -1.61 -21.99 11.33
CA GLN A 347 -1.95 -22.47 9.98
C GLN A 347 -0.75 -23.13 9.28
N PRO A 348 -0.16 -24.22 9.78
CA PRO A 348 1.09 -24.75 9.23
C PRO A 348 0.97 -25.16 7.76
N THR A 349 1.73 -24.51 6.87
CA THR A 349 1.95 -24.96 5.49
C THR A 349 3.43 -25.24 5.22
N PRO A 350 3.76 -25.99 4.15
CA PRO A 350 5.15 -26.14 3.73
C PRO A 350 5.82 -24.82 3.31
N LEU A 351 5.06 -23.78 2.96
CA LEU A 351 5.62 -22.53 2.47
C LEU A 351 5.59 -21.41 3.52
N ALA A 352 5.06 -21.67 4.74
CA ALA A 352 4.76 -20.59 5.70
C ALA A 352 3.99 -19.48 4.97
N ASP A 353 2.83 -19.87 4.44
CA ASP A 353 1.86 -19.03 3.73
C ASP A 353 0.40 -19.43 4.07
N GLY A 354 0.18 -19.96 5.27
CA GLY A 354 -1.05 -20.67 5.61
C GLY A 354 -2.17 -19.79 6.12
N ASP A 355 -1.80 -18.72 6.81
CA ASP A 355 -2.62 -17.65 7.35
C ASP A 355 -2.80 -16.51 6.32
N ASP A 356 -1.84 -16.33 5.38
CA ASP A 356 -1.94 -15.53 4.14
C ASP A 356 -3.27 -15.64 3.35
N ILE A 357 -3.92 -16.81 3.43
CA ILE A 357 -5.08 -17.19 2.61
C ILE A 357 -6.34 -17.45 3.43
N ASN A 358 -6.26 -17.32 4.75
CA ASN A 358 -7.31 -17.71 5.67
C ASN A 358 -7.87 -16.51 6.42
N GLY A 359 -8.93 -15.94 5.85
CA GLY A 359 -9.97 -15.13 6.51
C GLY A 359 -9.93 -15.22 8.02
N GLY A 360 -9.19 -14.30 8.65
CA GLY A 360 -8.96 -14.31 10.09
C GLY A 360 -10.27 -14.53 10.84
N CYS A 361 -10.23 -15.22 11.98
CA CYS A 361 -11.44 -15.77 12.59
C CYS A 361 -12.44 -14.75 13.19
N GLN A 362 -12.22 -13.46 12.91
CA GLN A 362 -13.01 -12.31 13.35
C GLN A 362 -14.06 -11.83 12.33
N GLY A 363 -14.30 -12.55 11.23
CA GLY A 363 -15.34 -12.21 10.23
C GLY A 363 -15.00 -10.98 9.39
N CYS A 364 -13.73 -10.62 9.42
CA CYS A 364 -13.04 -9.67 8.58
C CYS A 364 -12.27 -10.52 7.59
N ASN A 365 -12.81 -10.78 6.40
CA ASN A 365 -12.01 -11.37 5.30
C ASN A 365 -11.00 -10.32 4.80
N ILE A 366 -10.16 -9.84 5.71
CA ILE A 366 -8.94 -9.12 5.43
C ILE A 366 -7.89 -10.18 5.67
N ASP A 367 -7.22 -10.56 4.59
CA ASP A 367 -6.07 -11.45 4.64
C ASP A 367 -4.91 -10.60 4.16
N PRO A 368 -4.28 -9.83 5.05
CA PRO A 368 -3.02 -9.21 4.74
C PRO A 368 -1.92 -10.12 5.28
N ASP A 369 -1.30 -10.92 4.40
CA ASP A 369 0.09 -11.42 4.53
C ASP A 369 0.84 -10.48 5.48
N ASP A 370 0.98 -10.92 6.73
CA ASP A 370 1.50 -10.10 7.83
C ASP A 370 3.02 -10.28 8.00
N GLU A 371 3.62 -11.13 7.17
CA GLU A 371 5.03 -11.19 6.81
C GLU A 371 5.55 -9.94 6.05
N ASP A 372 5.00 -8.75 6.36
CA ASP A 372 5.37 -7.47 5.76
C ASP A 372 6.46 -6.71 6.56
N GLY A 373 6.87 -7.27 7.70
CA GLY A 373 7.87 -6.72 8.60
C GLY A 373 9.33 -7.00 8.25
N VAL A 374 9.65 -8.11 7.55
CA VAL A 374 11.04 -8.56 7.36
C VAL A 374 11.46 -8.58 5.89
N ILE A 375 12.59 -7.92 5.60
CA ILE A 375 13.22 -7.93 4.27
C ILE A 375 14.56 -8.65 4.34
N PHE A 376 14.71 -9.71 3.55
CA PHE A 376 15.91 -10.54 3.53
C PHE A 376 16.96 -10.10 2.48
N GLY A 377 18.17 -9.83 2.97
CA GLY A 377 19.38 -9.66 2.15
C GLY A 377 20.20 -10.94 2.03
N ASP A 378 21.33 -10.86 1.33
CA ASP A 378 22.22 -12.03 1.10
C ASP A 378 23.03 -12.43 2.34
N SER A 379 23.11 -11.56 3.35
CA SER A 379 23.80 -11.84 4.60
C SER A 379 23.25 -11.04 5.79
N TRP A 380 22.05 -10.51 5.66
CA TRP A 380 21.43 -9.56 6.59
C TRP A 380 19.91 -9.62 6.46
N VAL A 381 19.19 -9.11 7.47
CA VAL A 381 17.75 -8.85 7.42
C VAL A 381 17.46 -7.43 7.91
N ASP A 382 16.51 -6.76 7.29
CA ASP A 382 15.90 -5.54 7.80
C ASP A 382 14.57 -5.92 8.46
N VAL A 383 14.38 -5.50 9.71
CA VAL A 383 13.15 -5.74 10.47
C VAL A 383 12.48 -4.39 10.72
N THR A 384 11.22 -4.27 10.34
CA THR A 384 10.39 -3.08 10.55
C THR A 384 9.52 -3.29 11.78
N PHE A 385 9.45 -2.28 12.64
CA PHE A 385 8.61 -2.26 13.83
C PHE A 385 7.63 -1.09 13.70
N ASN A 386 6.36 -1.33 13.96
CA ASN A 386 5.32 -0.33 14.02
C ASN A 386 4.71 -0.32 15.43
N ILE A 387 5.13 0.66 16.22
CA ILE A 387 4.75 0.76 17.63
C ILE A 387 3.72 1.87 17.76
N SER A 388 2.54 1.54 18.30
CA SER A 388 1.50 2.54 18.59
C SER A 388 1.29 2.73 20.10
N ARG A 389 1.85 1.85 20.93
CA ARG A 389 1.82 1.99 22.40
C ARG A 389 2.39 3.34 22.85
N PRO A 390 1.67 4.10 23.70
CA PRO A 390 2.15 5.38 24.22
C PRO A 390 3.46 5.26 25.00
N ASP A 391 4.29 6.31 24.91
CA ASP A 391 5.60 6.45 25.55
C ASP A 391 6.67 5.47 25.04
N PRO A 392 7.97 5.77 25.24
CA PRO A 392 9.04 4.82 24.99
C PRO A 392 8.94 3.60 25.93
N ASN A 393 8.86 2.39 25.35
CA ASN A 393 8.72 1.13 26.07
C ASN A 393 9.81 0.12 25.67
N PRO A 394 10.16 -0.84 26.55
CA PRO A 394 11.08 -1.91 26.19
C PRO A 394 10.39 -2.99 25.36
N TYR A 395 11.04 -3.44 24.30
CA TYR A 395 10.59 -4.53 23.43
C TYR A 395 11.76 -5.48 23.20
N GLN A 396 11.52 -6.79 23.27
CA GLN A 396 12.50 -7.79 22.91
C GLN A 396 12.17 -8.35 21.53
N LEU A 397 13.06 -8.15 20.56
CA LEU A 397 13.04 -8.88 19.30
C LEU A 397 13.90 -10.13 19.45
N ARG A 398 13.32 -11.31 19.22
CA ARG A 398 14.07 -12.55 19.03
C ARG A 398 13.77 -13.15 17.68
N ALA A 399 14.77 -13.73 17.03
CA ALA A 399 14.58 -14.45 15.77
C ALA A 399 15.47 -15.68 15.65
N TRP A 400 14.88 -16.75 15.12
CA TRP A 400 15.50 -18.06 14.97
C TRP A 400 15.63 -18.48 13.51
N TRP A 401 16.64 -19.27 13.19
CA TRP A 401 16.79 -19.94 11.88
C TRP A 401 17.19 -21.41 12.06
N ASP A 402 16.48 -22.34 11.41
CA ASP A 402 16.82 -23.77 11.40
C ASP A 402 17.99 -24.06 10.45
N THR A 403 19.18 -23.62 10.83
CA THR A 403 20.39 -23.76 10.01
C THR A 403 20.91 -25.18 9.90
N ASN A 404 20.35 -26.10 10.68
CA ASN A 404 20.72 -27.51 10.65
C ASN A 404 19.70 -28.39 9.91
N TYR A 405 18.55 -27.83 9.52
CA TYR A 405 17.46 -28.46 8.77
C TYR A 405 16.85 -29.68 9.48
N ASN A 406 16.71 -29.63 10.81
CA ASN A 406 16.11 -30.71 11.60
C ASN A 406 14.60 -30.54 11.83
N GLY A 407 14.01 -29.43 11.40
CA GLY A 407 12.58 -29.19 11.53
C GLY A 407 12.16 -28.63 12.89
N VAL A 408 13.09 -28.16 13.73
CA VAL A 408 12.80 -27.61 15.06
C VAL A 408 13.62 -26.36 15.35
N PHE A 409 13.07 -25.42 16.11
CA PHE A 409 13.82 -24.29 16.69
C PHE A 409 14.28 -24.65 18.10
N ASP A 410 15.07 -25.72 18.26
CA ASP A 410 15.32 -26.34 19.56
C ASP A 410 16.65 -25.95 20.22
N HIS A 411 17.46 -25.10 19.57
CA HIS A 411 18.81 -24.81 20.03
C HIS A 411 19.13 -23.32 20.19
N THR A 412 19.86 -22.96 21.26
CA THR A 412 20.35 -21.58 21.46
C THR A 412 21.33 -21.11 20.39
N SER A 413 21.90 -22.04 19.61
CA SER A 413 22.75 -21.71 18.46
C SER A 413 21.96 -21.27 17.23
N GLU A 414 20.65 -21.46 17.23
CA GLU A 414 19.75 -21.07 16.14
C GLU A 414 19.01 -19.77 16.45
N LEU A 415 19.21 -19.21 17.64
CA LEU A 415 18.84 -17.85 17.98
C LEU A 415 19.90 -16.89 17.43
N TYR A 416 19.57 -16.15 16.37
CA TYR A 416 20.50 -15.22 15.72
C TYR A 416 20.24 -13.76 16.06
N ILE A 417 19.01 -13.42 16.43
CA ILE A 417 18.66 -12.08 16.93
C ILE A 417 18.14 -12.23 18.34
N ASP A 418 18.72 -11.48 19.28
CA ASP A 418 18.28 -11.34 20.66
C ASP A 418 18.55 -9.89 21.09
N ASP A 419 17.60 -9.01 20.81
CA ASP A 419 17.78 -7.58 20.93
C ASP A 419 16.71 -6.94 21.81
N LEU A 420 17.15 -6.27 22.87
CA LEU A 420 16.28 -5.53 23.78
C LEU A 420 16.29 -4.05 23.38
N LEU A 421 15.22 -3.65 22.69
CA LEU A 421 15.01 -2.32 22.14
C LEU A 421 14.23 -1.45 23.12
N THR A 422 14.38 -0.14 23.00
CA THR A 422 13.45 0.84 23.60
C THR A 422 12.88 1.68 22.48
N LEU A 423 11.60 1.50 22.19
CA LEU A 423 10.92 2.11 21.05
C LEU A 423 9.83 3.05 21.55
N ALA A 424 9.79 4.25 20.99
CA ALA A 424 8.70 5.20 21.16
C ALA A 424 7.60 4.92 20.11
N PRO A 425 6.41 5.54 20.19
CA PRO A 425 5.43 5.43 19.11
C PRO A 425 6.02 5.86 17.76
N GLY A 426 5.81 5.05 16.72
CA GLY A 426 6.29 5.29 15.37
C GLY A 426 6.69 4.01 14.63
N ILE A 427 7.12 4.20 13.38
CA ILE A 427 7.63 3.13 12.51
C ILE A 427 9.15 3.24 12.44
N PHE A 428 9.84 2.13 12.68
CA PHE A 428 11.30 2.05 12.69
C PHE A 428 11.76 0.82 11.91
N THR A 429 12.86 0.93 11.17
CA THR A 429 13.49 -0.23 10.52
C THR A 429 14.90 -0.39 11.04
N LYS A 430 15.29 -1.62 11.40
CA LYS A 430 16.63 -1.95 11.88
C LYS A 430 17.23 -3.10 11.09
N ARG A 431 18.49 -2.93 10.68
CA ARG A 431 19.27 -3.95 10.01
C ARG A 431 20.03 -4.83 11.00
N TYR A 432 19.96 -6.15 10.80
CA TYR A 432 20.76 -7.15 11.48
C TYR A 432 21.65 -7.88 10.47
N ASN A 433 22.96 -7.93 10.71
CA ASN A 433 23.90 -8.68 9.88
C ASN A 433 24.09 -10.08 10.46
N LEU A 434 23.84 -11.13 9.68
CA LEU A 434 23.71 -12.50 10.16
C LEU A 434 24.94 -13.38 9.91
N GLY A 435 25.81 -13.00 8.96
CA GLY A 435 27.04 -13.74 8.67
C GLY A 435 26.85 -15.06 7.91
N PHE A 436 25.61 -15.40 7.56
CA PHE A 436 25.22 -16.47 6.63
C PHE A 436 24.14 -15.93 5.69
N ASN A 437 23.80 -16.65 4.62
CA ASN A 437 22.69 -16.28 3.73
C ASN A 437 21.36 -16.71 4.35
N PRO A 438 20.51 -15.78 4.82
CA PRO A 438 19.24 -16.12 5.45
C PRO A 438 18.16 -16.56 4.44
N LYS A 439 18.42 -16.44 3.14
CA LYS A 439 17.57 -16.93 2.05
C LYS A 439 18.07 -18.25 1.47
N ALA A 440 18.66 -19.13 2.30
CA ALA A 440 19.01 -20.46 1.81
C ALA A 440 17.72 -21.28 1.64
N ASP A 441 17.59 -22.01 0.53
CA ASP A 441 16.39 -22.81 0.23
C ASP A 441 16.01 -23.74 1.40
N GLY A 442 14.74 -23.69 1.82
CA GLY A 442 14.20 -24.53 2.89
C GLY A 442 14.66 -24.15 4.30
N LEU A 443 15.22 -22.96 4.47
CA LEU A 443 15.59 -22.42 5.76
C LEU A 443 14.39 -21.70 6.38
N TYR A 444 13.76 -22.32 7.38
CA TYR A 444 12.69 -21.69 8.14
C TYR A 444 13.27 -20.69 9.16
N SER A 445 12.55 -19.60 9.36
CA SER A 445 12.81 -18.64 10.44
C SER A 445 11.54 -18.18 11.09
N ARG A 446 11.65 -17.81 12.37
CA ARG A 446 10.57 -17.24 13.17
C ARG A 446 11.06 -15.94 13.80
N PHE A 447 10.26 -14.89 13.72
CA PHE A 447 10.50 -13.62 14.40
C PHE A 447 9.48 -13.48 15.52
N ARG A 448 9.91 -12.92 16.66
CA ARG A 448 9.00 -12.58 17.75
C ARG A 448 9.32 -11.22 18.33
N LEU A 449 8.32 -10.36 18.40
CA LEU A 449 8.39 -9.07 19.06
C LEU A 449 7.58 -9.10 20.36
N THR A 450 8.26 -8.98 21.50
CA THR A 450 7.60 -9.07 22.82
C THR A 450 7.73 -7.79 23.63
N TRP A 451 6.61 -7.20 24.05
CA TRP A 451 6.61 -6.02 24.93
C TRP A 451 6.96 -6.40 26.37
N ASP A 452 7.96 -5.72 26.94
CA ASP A 452 8.44 -5.85 28.32
C ASP A 452 8.26 -7.24 28.94
N PRO A 453 8.86 -8.30 28.37
CA PRO A 453 8.51 -9.67 28.75
C PRO A 453 8.82 -9.94 30.24
N LEU A 454 7.94 -10.73 30.88
CA LEU A 454 8.13 -11.22 32.25
C LEU A 454 9.45 -11.99 32.41
N ASP A 455 9.80 -12.77 31.39
CA ASP A 455 11.05 -13.52 31.27
C ASP A 455 11.73 -13.16 29.94
N LEU A 456 13.00 -12.77 30.00
CA LEU A 456 13.79 -12.44 28.81
C LEU A 456 14.18 -13.68 28.00
N ASP A 457 13.97 -14.89 28.52
CA ASP A 457 14.18 -16.13 27.78
C ASP A 457 12.95 -16.51 26.94
N VAL A 458 12.48 -15.58 26.10
CA VAL A 458 11.38 -15.81 25.15
C VAL A 458 11.74 -16.93 24.18
N LYS A 459 10.93 -17.98 24.10
CA LYS A 459 11.13 -19.16 23.25
C LYS A 459 10.43 -18.97 21.90
N PRO A 460 10.80 -19.75 20.88
CA PRO A 460 10.10 -19.71 19.58
C PRO A 460 8.67 -20.25 19.64
N PHE A 461 8.30 -20.91 20.74
CA PHE A 461 6.96 -21.43 21.03
C PHE A 461 6.43 -20.78 22.32
N GLY A 462 5.16 -21.00 22.62
CA GLY A 462 4.53 -20.59 23.86
C GLY A 462 4.02 -19.15 23.87
N GLU A 463 3.10 -18.91 24.80
CA GLU A 463 2.54 -17.59 25.07
C GLU A 463 3.43 -16.77 26.01
N TYR A 464 3.54 -15.47 25.77
CA TYR A 464 4.35 -14.56 26.59
C TYR A 464 3.57 -13.34 27.03
N TYR A 465 3.83 -12.92 28.27
CA TYR A 465 3.15 -11.79 28.90
C TYR A 465 4.15 -10.70 29.31
N SER A 466 3.68 -9.46 29.40
CA SER A 466 4.49 -8.32 29.82
C SER A 466 4.45 -8.10 31.33
N LYS A 467 5.50 -7.49 31.90
CA LYS A 467 5.56 -7.13 33.33
C LYS A 467 4.51 -6.12 33.74
N ALA A 468 4.12 -5.25 32.80
CA ALA A 468 3.16 -4.17 33.04
C ALA A 468 1.71 -4.68 33.03
N ASP A 469 1.42 -5.74 32.27
CA ASP A 469 0.09 -6.32 32.14
C ASP A 469 -0.17 -7.46 33.13
N CYS A 470 0.88 -8.21 33.51
CA CYS A 470 0.72 -9.50 34.15
C CYS A 470 1.72 -9.71 35.30
N ASN A 471 1.30 -10.35 36.39
CA ASN A 471 2.22 -10.96 37.35
C ASN A 471 2.15 -12.50 37.26
N THR A 472 3.10 -13.20 37.89
CA THR A 472 3.19 -14.67 37.78
C THR A 472 1.97 -15.42 38.32
N THR A 473 1.17 -14.80 39.19
CA THR A 473 -0.07 -15.38 39.72
C THR A 473 -1.24 -15.19 38.75
N ASP A 474 -1.30 -14.04 38.08
CA ASP A 474 -2.31 -13.73 37.06
C ASP A 474 -2.08 -14.53 35.77
N ALA A 475 -0.81 -14.76 35.39
CA ALA A 475 -0.43 -15.64 34.28
C ALA A 475 -0.94 -17.08 34.50
N ALA A 476 -0.69 -17.65 35.68
CA ALA A 476 -1.13 -19.00 36.03
C ALA A 476 -2.66 -19.15 36.08
N ALA A 477 -3.39 -18.04 36.17
CA ALA A 477 -4.85 -18.00 36.18
C ALA A 477 -5.47 -17.65 34.80
N GLY A 478 -4.65 -17.41 33.76
CA GLY A 478 -5.12 -17.05 32.42
C GLY A 478 -5.75 -15.66 32.34
N ASN A 479 -5.30 -14.72 33.19
CA ASN A 479 -5.87 -13.37 33.28
C ASN A 479 -5.05 -12.30 32.52
N CYS A 480 -4.12 -12.72 31.67
CA CYS A 480 -3.15 -11.84 31.02
C CYS A 480 -3.36 -11.81 29.51
N VAL A 481 -2.96 -10.72 28.87
CA VAL A 481 -2.99 -10.57 27.40
C VAL A 481 -1.66 -11.07 26.85
N SER A 482 -1.67 -11.87 25.78
CA SER A 482 -0.42 -12.25 25.11
C SER A 482 0.21 -11.06 24.38
N HIS A 483 1.51 -10.87 24.58
CA HIS A 483 2.30 -9.76 24.07
C HIS A 483 3.44 -10.19 23.15
N GLY A 484 3.36 -11.34 22.47
CA GLY A 484 4.44 -11.84 21.60
C GLY A 484 3.99 -12.10 20.18
N GLU A 485 3.86 -11.03 19.39
CA GLU A 485 3.68 -11.06 17.92
C GLU A 485 4.69 -12.01 17.29
N VAL A 486 4.24 -12.75 16.28
CA VAL A 486 5.03 -13.75 15.58
C VAL A 486 4.84 -13.63 14.08
N GLU A 487 5.93 -13.78 13.33
CA GLU A 487 5.91 -13.94 11.88
C GLU A 487 6.84 -15.12 11.53
N ASP A 488 6.44 -15.96 10.59
CA ASP A 488 7.20 -17.12 10.11
C ASP A 488 7.61 -16.93 8.65
N TYR A 489 8.78 -17.44 8.27
CA TYR A 489 9.26 -17.29 6.90
C TYR A 489 10.01 -18.53 6.44
N VAL A 490 9.93 -18.84 5.14
CA VAL A 490 10.84 -19.78 4.48
C VAL A 490 11.22 -19.33 3.08
N HIS A 491 12.49 -19.48 2.71
CA HIS A 491 12.88 -19.27 1.32
C HIS A 491 12.57 -20.50 0.47
N VAL A 492 11.72 -20.33 -0.55
CA VAL A 492 11.36 -21.36 -1.51
C VAL A 492 12.08 -21.08 -2.84
N PRO A 493 12.83 -22.05 -3.40
CA PRO A 493 13.51 -21.81 -4.67
C PRO A 493 12.52 -21.59 -5.82
N GLU A 494 12.87 -20.65 -6.70
CA GLU A 494 12.19 -20.42 -7.97
C GLU A 494 11.93 -21.75 -8.72
N PRO A 495 10.75 -21.94 -9.36
CA PRO A 495 10.31 -23.21 -9.95
C PRO A 495 11.20 -23.75 -11.11
N SER A 496 12.29 -23.06 -11.44
CA SER A 496 13.31 -23.52 -12.39
C SER A 496 14.35 -24.47 -11.78
N SER A 497 14.34 -24.68 -10.45
CA SER A 497 15.23 -25.60 -9.75
C SER A 497 14.59 -27.01 -9.59
N ILE A 498 15.39 -28.06 -9.72
CA ILE A 498 14.97 -29.48 -9.56
C ILE A 498 14.29 -29.75 -8.19
N PHE A 499 14.50 -28.88 -7.19
CA PHE A 499 13.82 -28.95 -5.88
C PHE A 499 12.40 -28.37 -5.88
N GLY A 500 12.10 -27.40 -6.76
CA GLY A 500 10.75 -26.84 -6.90
C GLY A 500 9.70 -27.89 -7.31
N LEU A 501 10.12 -28.96 -8.00
CA LEU A 501 9.20 -30.04 -8.41
C LEU A 501 8.80 -30.98 -7.26
N LEU A 502 9.58 -31.03 -6.17
CA LEU A 502 9.31 -31.90 -5.02
C LEU A 502 8.38 -31.24 -3.99
N ALA A 503 8.42 -29.91 -3.86
CA ALA A 503 7.50 -29.16 -2.99
C ALA A 503 6.04 -29.26 -3.45
N PHE A 504 5.79 -29.40 -4.76
CA PHE A 504 4.44 -29.53 -5.33
C PHE A 504 3.81 -30.92 -5.24
N THR A 505 4.56 -31.95 -4.82
CA THR A 505 4.02 -33.30 -4.68
C THR A 505 4.18 -33.77 -3.24
N GLY A 506 3.14 -33.55 -2.43
CA GLY A 506 2.97 -34.20 -1.14
C GLY A 506 2.98 -35.73 -1.29
N LEU A 507 4.17 -36.32 -1.26
CA LEU A 507 4.39 -37.74 -1.04
C LEU A 507 5.74 -37.91 -0.36
N GLY A 508 5.67 -38.21 0.94
CA GLY A 508 6.85 -38.51 1.74
C GLY A 508 7.71 -39.59 1.11
N LEU A 509 9.02 -39.37 1.12
CA LEU A 509 9.98 -40.46 1.02
C LEU A 509 10.83 -40.52 2.28
N MET A 510 10.44 -41.49 3.12
CA MET A 510 11.37 -42.24 3.97
C MET A 510 12.65 -42.58 3.19
N GLY A 511 13.77 -42.15 3.75
CA GLY A 511 15.02 -42.90 3.79
C GLY A 511 15.77 -43.08 2.47
N LEU A 512 16.84 -42.31 2.29
CA LEU A 512 18.03 -42.78 1.56
C LEU A 512 19.30 -42.24 2.23
N ARG A 513 19.77 -43.02 3.22
CA ARG A 513 21.17 -43.06 3.66
C ARG A 513 22.07 -43.16 2.42
N LYS A 514 22.99 -42.22 2.23
CA LYS A 514 24.25 -42.49 1.51
C LYS A 514 25.43 -42.21 2.42
N LYS A 515 26.03 -43.30 2.88
CA LYS A 515 27.42 -43.35 3.35
C LYS A 515 28.33 -42.68 2.31
N ARG A 516 29.22 -41.83 2.76
CA ARG A 516 30.65 -41.97 2.48
C ARG A 516 31.43 -41.76 3.77
#